data_AF-A0A432PV53-F1
#
_entry.id   AF-A0A432PV53-F1
#
_cell.length_a   1.000
_cell.length_b   1.000
_cell.length_c   1.000
_cell.angle_alpha   90.00
_cell.angle_beta   90.00
_cell.angle_gamma   90.00
#
_symmetry.space_group_name_H-M   'P 1'
#
loop_
_entity.id
_entity.type
_entity.pdbx_description
1 polymer ?
#
loop_
_entity_poly.entity_id
_entity_poly.type
_entity_poly.pdbx_seq_one_letter_code
_entity_poly.pdbx_strand_id
1 'polypeptide(L)'
;MKRTFSVRLFPTREQKEILRELQLRCARLWNKANYILRQHFFKTGQIIPYEELFHLVKNSQEYKSLPSDISQAVLKKLSESWNSFKELKKLQEKGKLPEHIKKVSPPRYYKDRKENKTIPMNVIPILSSRSYSLGDFFFSFVIPKDLKKKYSVKRRLTILATYTIPYENFKLGRAEIVKKKRKMVCAYKR
;
A
#
# COMPACT_ATOMS: atom_id res chain seq x y z
N MET A 1 3.26 -16.62 14.47
CA MET A 1 2.16 -16.64 13.46
C MET A 1 1.54 -15.25 13.36
N LYS A 2 1.65 -14.55 12.22
CA LYS A 2 1.07 -13.19 12.05
C LYS A 2 -0.46 -13.31 11.96
N ARG A 3 -1.17 -12.95 13.04
CA ARG A 3 -2.64 -12.98 13.09
C ARG A 3 -3.17 -11.89 12.17
N THR A 4 -3.95 -12.29 11.17
CA THR A 4 -4.60 -11.37 10.22
C THR A 4 -6.09 -11.35 10.50
N PHE A 5 -6.61 -10.20 10.90
CA PHE A 5 -8.05 -9.98 11.03
C PHE A 5 -8.58 -9.39 9.72
N SER A 6 -9.72 -9.89 9.22
CA SER A 6 -10.29 -9.48 7.93
C SER A 6 -11.63 -8.77 8.13
N VAL A 7 -11.71 -7.53 7.69
CA VAL A 7 -12.95 -6.74 7.70
C VAL A 7 -13.46 -6.58 6.29
N ARG A 8 -14.72 -6.93 6.04
CA ARG A 8 -15.37 -6.75 4.74
C ARG A 8 -15.94 -5.33 4.64
N LEU A 9 -15.65 -4.62 3.57
CA LEU A 9 -16.15 -3.26 3.33
C LEU A 9 -17.22 -3.25 2.23
N PHE A 10 -18.23 -2.39 2.41
CA PHE A 10 -19.36 -2.17 1.50
C PHE A 10 -19.40 -0.71 1.04
N PRO A 11 -18.48 -0.30 0.13
CA PRO A 11 -18.44 1.08 -0.32
C PRO A 11 -19.57 1.42 -1.30
N THR A 12 -20.13 2.62 -1.17
CA THR A 12 -21.03 3.23 -2.17
C THR A 12 -20.29 3.50 -3.49
N ARG A 13 -21.01 3.92 -4.53
CA ARG A 13 -20.41 4.26 -5.83
C ARG A 13 -19.35 5.36 -5.68
N GLU A 14 -19.67 6.44 -5.00
CA GLU A 14 -18.74 7.54 -4.72
C GLU A 14 -17.53 7.09 -3.90
N GLN A 15 -17.75 6.28 -2.85
CA GLN A 15 -16.66 5.75 -2.03
C GLN A 15 -15.72 4.85 -2.84
N LYS A 16 -16.24 4.09 -3.81
CA LYS A 16 -15.40 3.30 -4.74
C LYS A 16 -14.53 4.20 -5.61
N GLU A 17 -15.03 5.35 -6.06
CA GLU A 17 -14.24 6.32 -6.82
C GLU A 17 -13.13 6.95 -5.97
N ILE A 18 -13.43 7.33 -4.73
CA ILE A 18 -12.44 7.84 -3.78
C ILE A 18 -11.34 6.79 -3.54
N LEU A 19 -11.72 5.53 -3.30
CA LEU A 19 -10.76 4.44 -3.11
C LEU A 19 -9.91 4.21 -4.36
N ARG A 20 -10.50 4.29 -5.57
CA ARG A 20 -9.77 4.16 -6.83
C ARG A 20 -8.75 5.28 -7.02
N GLU A 21 -9.11 6.51 -6.70
CA GLU A 21 -8.22 7.66 -6.78
C GLU A 21 -7.05 7.53 -5.79
N LEU A 22 -7.32 7.08 -4.55
CA LEU A 22 -6.27 6.75 -3.58
C LEU A 22 -5.32 5.65 -4.09
N GLN A 23 -5.86 4.59 -4.69
CA GLN A 23 -5.06 3.51 -5.27
C GLN A 23 -4.16 4.01 -6.40
N LEU A 24 -4.64 4.94 -7.24
CA LEU A 24 -3.84 5.57 -8.29
C LEU A 24 -2.72 6.44 -7.71
N ARG A 25 -3.01 7.23 -6.68
CA ARG A 25 -1.99 8.04 -5.99
C ARG A 25 -0.93 7.17 -5.33
N CYS A 26 -1.33 6.08 -4.68
CA CYS A 26 -0.39 5.09 -4.12
C CYS A 26 0.51 4.50 -5.22
N ALA A 27 -0.06 4.13 -6.38
CA ALA A 27 0.70 3.63 -7.52
C ALA A 27 1.69 4.66 -8.09
N ARG A 28 1.30 5.94 -8.16
CA ARG A 28 2.20 7.02 -8.59
C ARG A 28 3.39 7.20 -7.65
N LEU A 29 3.13 7.26 -6.34
CA LEU A 29 4.20 7.33 -5.32
C LEU A 29 5.13 6.11 -5.39
N TRP A 30 4.55 4.91 -5.50
CA TRP A 30 5.31 3.67 -5.71
C TRP A 30 6.21 3.77 -6.93
N ASN A 31 5.68 4.19 -8.08
CA ASN A 31 6.45 4.29 -9.32
C ASN A 31 7.58 5.32 -9.21
N LYS A 32 7.34 6.48 -8.61
CA LYS A 32 8.34 7.53 -8.39
C LYS A 32 9.49 7.02 -7.51
N ALA A 33 9.17 6.45 -6.35
CA ALA A 33 10.16 5.92 -5.42
C ALA A 33 10.91 4.71 -6.02
N ASN A 34 10.18 3.83 -6.71
CA ASN A 34 10.78 2.66 -7.35
C ASN A 34 11.70 3.05 -8.51
N TYR A 35 11.41 4.13 -9.23
CA TYR A 35 12.31 4.65 -10.26
C TYR A 35 13.67 5.03 -9.67
N ILE A 36 13.67 5.79 -8.56
CA ILE A 36 14.91 6.18 -7.86
C ILE A 36 15.70 4.94 -7.43
N LEU A 37 15.04 3.97 -6.78
CA LEU A 37 15.67 2.73 -6.36
C LEU A 37 16.27 1.93 -7.53
N ARG A 38 15.53 1.79 -8.63
CA ARG A 38 16.03 1.06 -9.81
C ARG A 38 17.22 1.75 -10.44
N GLN A 39 17.17 3.07 -10.60
CA GLN A 39 18.29 3.85 -11.14
C GLN A 39 19.54 3.68 -10.29
N HIS A 40 19.40 3.79 -8.97
CA HIS A 40 20.53 3.57 -8.06
C HIS A 40 21.04 2.13 -8.10
N PHE A 41 20.15 1.15 -8.01
CA PHE A 41 20.51 -0.27 -8.00
C PHE A 41 21.21 -0.70 -9.29
N PHE A 42 20.76 -0.24 -10.46
CA PHE A 42 21.41 -0.62 -11.72
C PHE A 42 22.76 0.08 -11.93
N LYS A 43 23.00 1.22 -11.28
CA LYS A 43 24.30 1.92 -11.32
C LYS A 43 25.31 1.38 -10.31
N THR A 44 24.86 1.05 -9.10
CA THR A 44 25.74 0.74 -7.95
C THR A 44 25.67 -0.70 -7.47
N GLY A 45 24.63 -1.45 -7.87
CA GLY A 45 24.30 -2.75 -7.29
C GLY A 45 23.67 -2.68 -5.90
N GLN A 46 23.46 -1.49 -5.33
CA GLN A 46 23.01 -1.30 -3.96
C GLN A 46 21.57 -0.77 -3.88
N ILE A 47 20.87 -1.19 -2.82
CA ILE A 47 19.49 -0.75 -2.53
C ILE A 47 19.57 0.36 -1.50
N ILE A 48 18.98 1.52 -1.81
CA ILE A 48 18.92 2.66 -0.91
C ILE A 48 18.11 2.28 0.34
N PRO A 49 18.60 2.58 1.57
CA PRO A 49 17.85 2.42 2.80
C PRO A 49 16.52 3.19 2.81
N TYR A 50 15.59 2.77 3.66
CA TYR A 50 14.27 3.39 3.73
C TYR A 50 14.34 4.88 4.12
N GLU A 51 15.20 5.22 5.08
CA GLU A 51 15.36 6.55 5.64
C GLU A 51 15.78 7.53 4.55
N GLU A 52 16.82 7.17 3.80
CA GLU A 52 17.32 7.99 2.69
C GLU A 52 16.26 8.12 1.58
N LEU A 53 15.62 7.01 1.18
CA LEU A 53 14.53 7.05 0.20
C LEU A 53 13.39 7.99 0.65
N PHE A 54 13.02 7.93 1.93
CA PHE A 54 12.01 8.81 2.51
C PHE A 54 12.42 10.28 2.37
N HIS A 55 13.66 10.64 2.69
CA HIS A 55 14.16 12.00 2.54
C HIS A 55 14.15 12.48 1.09
N LEU A 56 14.44 11.60 0.14
CA LEU A 56 14.41 11.92 -1.30
C LEU A 56 12.98 12.18 -1.81
N VAL A 57 11.98 11.46 -1.31
CA VAL A 57 10.62 11.56 -1.84
C VAL A 57 9.65 12.40 -1.00
N LYS A 58 9.95 12.71 0.27
CA LYS A 58 9.00 13.40 1.18
C LYS A 58 8.48 14.75 0.65
N ASN A 59 9.28 15.42 -0.16
CA ASN A 59 8.96 16.73 -0.71
C ASN A 59 8.24 16.66 -2.07
N SER A 60 8.15 15.47 -2.67
CA SER A 60 7.51 15.25 -3.96
C SER A 60 5.99 15.48 -3.93
N GLN A 61 5.44 15.80 -5.10
CA GLN A 61 4.00 15.97 -5.26
C GLN A 61 3.25 14.67 -5.00
N GLU A 62 3.79 13.54 -5.42
CA GLU A 62 3.18 12.22 -5.20
C GLU A 62 3.09 11.88 -3.72
N TYR A 63 4.13 12.17 -2.95
CA TYR A 63 4.13 11.94 -1.51
C TYR A 63 3.11 12.83 -0.79
N LYS A 64 3.06 14.13 -1.15
CA LYS A 64 2.14 15.12 -0.56
C LYS A 64 0.68 14.94 -1.01
N SER A 65 0.44 14.21 -2.10
CA SER A 65 -0.91 13.91 -2.60
C SER A 65 -1.70 12.92 -1.73
N LEU A 66 -1.02 12.29 -0.76
CA LEU A 66 -1.53 11.28 0.15
C LEU A 66 -1.34 11.75 1.61
N PRO A 67 -2.14 11.26 2.57
CA PRO A 67 -1.84 11.43 3.99
C PRO A 67 -0.49 10.78 4.31
N SER A 68 0.32 11.43 5.13
CA SER A 68 1.70 10.99 5.42
C SER A 68 1.79 9.55 5.89
N ASP A 69 0.80 9.08 6.63
CA ASP A 69 0.72 7.68 7.09
C ASP A 69 0.63 6.68 5.93
N ILE A 70 -0.22 6.95 4.94
CA ILE A 70 -0.37 6.13 3.73
C ILE A 70 0.89 6.25 2.88
N SER A 71 1.44 7.46 2.71
CA SER A 71 2.67 7.67 1.93
C SER A 71 3.84 6.87 2.49
N GLN A 72 4.07 6.92 3.81
CA GLN A 72 5.11 6.12 4.46
C GLN A 72 4.83 4.62 4.37
N ALA A 73 3.57 4.20 4.48
CA ALA A 73 3.19 2.79 4.34
C ALA A 73 3.52 2.25 2.93
N VAL A 74 3.28 3.04 1.88
CA VAL A 74 3.64 2.71 0.49
C VAL A 74 5.16 2.55 0.35
N LEU A 75 5.94 3.49 0.88
CA LEU A 75 7.41 3.42 0.83
C LEU A 75 7.95 2.21 1.59
N LYS A 76 7.44 1.92 2.79
CA LYS A 76 7.84 0.73 3.56
C LYS A 76 7.52 -0.56 2.79
N LYS A 77 6.35 -0.64 2.15
CA LYS A 77 5.97 -1.80 1.33
C LYS A 77 6.88 -1.97 0.11
N LEU A 78 7.33 -0.86 -0.48
CA LEU A 78 8.32 -0.88 -1.55
C LEU A 78 9.68 -1.38 -1.05
N SER A 79 10.18 -0.83 0.06
CA SER A 79 11.43 -1.29 0.70
C SER A 79 11.38 -2.78 1.06
N GLU A 80 10.27 -3.25 1.64
CA GLU A 80 10.02 -4.67 1.92
C GLU A 80 10.12 -5.52 0.63
N SER A 81 9.54 -5.05 -0.48
CA SER A 81 9.60 -5.75 -1.77
C SER A 81 11.01 -5.81 -2.35
N TRP A 82 11.80 -4.76 -2.17
CA TRP A 82 13.21 -4.73 -2.57
C TRP A 82 14.09 -5.65 -1.72
N ASN A 83 13.85 -5.69 -0.40
CA ASN A 83 14.53 -6.63 0.48
C ASN A 83 14.21 -8.08 0.11
N SER A 84 12.93 -8.40 -0.17
CA SER A 84 12.56 -9.73 -0.67
C SER A 84 13.26 -10.07 -1.99
N PHE A 85 13.37 -9.12 -2.92
CA PHE A 85 14.12 -9.31 -4.16
C PHE A 85 15.60 -9.60 -3.90
N LYS A 86 16.25 -8.88 -2.97
CA LYS A 86 17.65 -9.11 -2.60
C LYS A 86 17.88 -10.53 -2.07
N GLU A 87 17.01 -10.98 -1.16
CA GLU A 87 17.11 -12.33 -0.60
C GLU A 87 16.86 -13.42 -1.65
N LEU A 88 15.88 -13.23 -2.54
CA LEU A 88 15.65 -14.15 -3.66
C LEU A 88 16.85 -14.20 -4.62
N LYS A 89 17.52 -13.07 -4.87
CA LYS A 89 18.73 -13.05 -5.70
C LYS A 89 19.87 -13.84 -5.07
N LYS A 90 20.09 -13.71 -3.75
CA LYS A 90 21.06 -14.53 -3.01
C LYS A 90 20.73 -16.03 -3.07
N LEU A 91 19.46 -16.41 -2.98
CA LEU A 91 19.04 -17.80 -3.10
C LEU A 91 19.26 -18.35 -4.51
N GLN A 92 19.01 -17.53 -5.54
CA GLN A 92 19.29 -17.86 -6.93
C GLN A 92 20.79 -18.11 -7.17
N GLU A 93 21.66 -17.24 -6.63
CA GLU A 93 23.12 -17.41 -6.70
C GLU A 93 23.61 -18.69 -6.00
N LYS A 94 22.90 -19.13 -4.95
CA LYS A 94 23.18 -20.37 -4.22
C LYS A 94 22.53 -21.62 -4.82
N GLY A 95 21.77 -21.51 -5.91
CA GLY A 95 21.00 -22.62 -6.49
C GLY A 95 19.86 -23.15 -5.59
N LYS A 96 19.46 -22.40 -4.55
CA LYS A 96 18.42 -22.79 -3.57
C LYS A 96 17.10 -22.06 -3.83
N LEU A 97 16.80 -21.76 -5.08
CA LEU A 97 15.58 -21.05 -5.44
C LEU A 97 14.39 -22.02 -5.33
N PRO A 98 13.27 -21.63 -4.68
CA PRO A 98 12.08 -22.48 -4.66
C PRO A 98 11.58 -22.79 -6.08
N GLU A 99 11.17 -24.04 -6.33
CA GLU A 99 10.78 -24.52 -7.67
C GLU A 99 9.67 -23.69 -8.34
N HIS A 100 8.77 -23.11 -7.54
CA HIS A 100 7.69 -22.26 -8.03
C HIS A 100 8.16 -20.89 -8.55
N ILE A 101 9.40 -20.48 -8.26
CA ILE A 101 9.96 -19.20 -8.68
C ILE A 101 10.87 -19.42 -9.89
N LYS A 102 10.35 -19.16 -11.09
CA LYS A 102 11.11 -19.31 -12.34
C LYS A 102 12.05 -18.14 -12.66
N LYS A 103 11.75 -16.95 -12.13
CA LYS A 103 12.50 -15.72 -12.43
C LYS A 103 12.48 -14.76 -11.26
N VAL A 104 13.67 -14.35 -10.82
CA VAL A 104 13.85 -13.27 -9.85
C VAL A 104 13.92 -11.95 -10.61
N SER A 105 13.08 -10.98 -10.25
CA SER A 105 13.06 -9.66 -10.90
C SER A 105 12.74 -8.56 -9.90
N PRO A 106 13.30 -7.35 -10.09
CA PRO A 106 13.04 -6.24 -9.18
C PRO A 106 11.56 -5.83 -9.23
N PRO A 107 11.07 -5.10 -8.20
CA PRO A 107 9.67 -4.68 -8.13
C PRO A 107 9.19 -3.97 -9.41
N ARG A 108 8.02 -4.40 -9.89
CA ARG A 108 7.42 -3.85 -11.10
C ARG A 108 6.77 -2.49 -10.85
N TYR A 109 6.63 -1.73 -11.92
CA TYR A 109 5.82 -0.51 -11.92
C TYR A 109 4.34 -0.86 -12.05
N TYR A 110 3.49 -0.06 -11.42
CA TYR A 110 2.05 -0.06 -11.65
C TYR A 110 1.77 0.76 -12.92
N LYS A 111 1.94 0.14 -14.08
CA LYS A 111 1.74 0.78 -15.38
C LYS A 111 1.18 -0.19 -16.40
N ASP A 112 0.16 0.24 -17.13
CA ASP A 112 -0.25 -0.38 -18.38
C ASP A 112 0.73 0.04 -19.47
N ARG A 113 1.39 -0.95 -20.09
CA ARG A 113 2.38 -0.69 -21.13
C ARG A 113 1.75 -0.45 -22.50
N LYS A 114 0.54 -0.95 -22.75
CA LYS A 114 -0.18 -0.74 -24.02
C LYS A 114 -0.71 0.68 -24.07
N GLU A 115 -1.35 1.13 -22.99
CA GLU A 115 -1.94 2.48 -22.91
C GLU A 115 -0.99 3.55 -22.35
N ASN A 116 0.22 3.16 -21.91
CA ASN A 116 1.20 4.03 -21.26
C ASN A 116 0.68 4.74 -19.98
N LYS A 117 -0.38 4.21 -19.34
CA LYS A 117 -1.04 4.82 -18.16
C LYS A 117 -0.66 4.13 -16.86
N THR A 118 -0.66 4.89 -15.76
CA THR A 118 -0.53 4.31 -14.41
C THR A 118 -1.80 3.54 -14.06
N ILE A 119 -1.65 2.31 -13.56
CA ILE A 119 -2.78 1.51 -13.07
C ILE A 119 -2.91 1.63 -11.55
N PRO A 120 -4.13 1.50 -10.99
CA PRO A 120 -4.33 1.58 -9.55
C PRO A 120 -3.58 0.47 -8.81
N MET A 121 -3.00 0.79 -7.65
CA MET A 121 -2.44 -0.22 -6.75
C MET A 121 -3.56 -1.11 -6.18
N ASN A 122 -3.34 -2.42 -6.08
CA ASN A 122 -4.36 -3.33 -5.55
C ASN A 122 -4.60 -3.18 -4.03
N VAL A 123 -3.72 -2.45 -3.34
CA VAL A 123 -3.74 -2.25 -1.89
C VAL A 123 -3.56 -0.79 -1.54
N ILE A 124 -4.30 -0.31 -0.54
CA ILE A 124 -4.06 0.95 0.14
C ILE A 124 -3.50 0.61 1.52
N PRO A 125 -2.18 0.72 1.73
CA PRO A 125 -1.58 0.43 3.02
C PRO A 125 -1.75 1.62 3.97
N ILE A 126 -2.08 1.33 5.22
CA ILE A 126 -2.25 2.29 6.31
C ILE A 126 -1.32 1.87 7.44
N LEU A 127 -0.43 2.78 7.85
CA LEU A 127 0.68 2.46 8.73
C LEU A 127 0.27 2.44 10.21
N SER A 128 -0.59 3.36 10.62
CA SER A 128 -0.95 3.53 12.04
C SER A 128 -2.42 3.27 12.31
N SER A 129 -2.70 2.67 13.47
CA SER A 129 -4.05 2.58 14.05
C SER A 129 -4.69 3.93 14.33
N ARG A 130 -3.91 5.02 14.40
CA ARG A 130 -4.44 6.39 14.55
C ARG A 130 -5.11 6.89 13.28
N SER A 131 -4.73 6.35 12.13
CA SER A 131 -5.17 6.81 10.79
C SER A 131 -6.48 6.19 10.35
N TYR A 132 -7.00 5.22 11.10
CA TYR A 132 -8.30 4.62 10.87
C TYR A 132 -9.04 4.39 12.19
N SER A 133 -10.29 3.99 12.10
CA SER A 133 -11.11 3.53 13.22
C SER A 133 -12.02 2.44 12.71
N LEU A 134 -12.19 1.40 13.51
CA LEU A 134 -13.17 0.35 13.28
C LEU A 134 -14.23 0.49 14.39
N GLY A 135 -15.44 0.89 14.01
CA GLY A 135 -16.62 0.80 14.87
C GLY A 135 -17.47 -0.39 14.47
N ASP A 136 -18.60 -0.59 15.14
CA ASP A 136 -19.42 -1.82 15.06
C ASP A 136 -19.81 -2.22 13.62
N PHE A 137 -20.18 -1.23 12.80
CA PHE A 137 -20.62 -1.44 11.42
C PHE A 137 -19.90 -0.56 10.40
N PHE A 138 -18.81 0.08 10.81
CA PHE A 138 -18.13 1.03 9.94
C PHE A 138 -16.62 1.02 10.11
N PHE A 139 -15.94 1.18 8.99
CA PHE A 139 -14.51 1.43 8.91
C PHE A 139 -14.31 2.85 8.42
N SER A 140 -13.62 3.67 9.20
CA SER A 140 -13.30 5.05 8.83
C SER A 140 -11.79 5.26 8.74
N PHE A 141 -11.33 6.03 7.77
CA PHE A 141 -9.89 6.34 7.66
C PHE A 141 -9.63 7.72 7.06
N VAL A 142 -8.41 8.22 7.28
CA VAL A 142 -7.98 9.55 6.83
C VAL A 142 -7.77 9.56 5.31
N ILE A 143 -8.33 10.58 4.65
CA ILE A 143 -8.16 10.83 3.21
C ILE A 143 -7.53 12.23 2.96
N PRO A 144 -6.92 12.46 1.79
CA PRO A 144 -6.37 13.76 1.37
C PRO A 144 -7.38 14.90 1.46
N LYS A 145 -6.90 16.13 1.78
CA LYS A 145 -7.75 17.32 1.94
C LYS A 145 -8.50 17.70 0.66
N ASP A 146 -7.89 17.51 -0.50
CA ASP A 146 -8.49 17.79 -1.80
C ASP A 146 -9.63 16.81 -2.12
N LEU A 147 -9.48 15.53 -1.80
CA LEU A 147 -10.56 14.55 -1.92
C LEU A 147 -11.70 14.81 -0.93
N LYS A 148 -11.38 15.29 0.28
CA LYS A 148 -12.41 15.73 1.23
C LYS A 148 -13.27 16.84 0.67
N LYS A 149 -12.63 17.87 0.09
CA LYS A 149 -13.34 19.00 -0.53
C LYS A 149 -14.17 18.54 -1.73
N LYS A 150 -13.60 17.72 -2.61
CA LYS A 150 -14.26 17.23 -3.82
C LYS A 150 -15.53 16.41 -3.54
N TYR A 151 -15.52 15.58 -2.50
CA TYR A 151 -16.62 14.68 -2.16
C TYR A 151 -17.36 15.10 -0.88
N SER A 152 -17.22 16.36 -0.45
CA SER A 152 -17.89 16.92 0.74
C SER A 152 -17.73 16.10 2.04
N VAL A 153 -16.57 15.46 2.23
CA VAL A 153 -16.27 14.62 3.39
C VAL A 153 -15.71 15.47 4.54
N LYS A 154 -16.47 15.60 5.64
CA LYS A 154 -16.12 16.48 6.79
C LYS A 154 -14.90 16.02 7.60
N ARG A 155 -14.76 14.72 7.91
CA ARG A 155 -13.70 14.20 8.82
C ARG A 155 -12.87 13.08 8.20
N ARG A 156 -13.38 11.86 8.26
CA ARG A 156 -12.76 10.63 7.72
C ARG A 156 -13.72 10.05 6.68
N LEU A 157 -13.18 9.31 5.72
CA LEU A 157 -14.03 8.51 4.84
C LEU A 157 -14.56 7.34 5.63
N THR A 158 -15.88 7.27 5.84
CA THR A 158 -16.54 6.20 6.58
C THR A 158 -17.25 5.27 5.60
N ILE A 159 -16.93 3.98 5.67
CA ILE A 159 -17.48 2.94 4.81
C ILE A 159 -18.14 1.89 5.69
N LEU A 160 -19.32 1.42 5.28
CA LEU A 160 -19.98 0.30 5.96
C LEU A 160 -19.07 -0.94 5.96
N ALA A 161 -18.99 -1.59 7.10
CA ALA A 161 -18.07 -2.68 7.31
C ALA A 161 -18.72 -3.79 8.14
N THR A 162 -18.36 -5.05 7.85
CA THR A 162 -18.71 -6.19 8.70
C THR A 162 -17.46 -7.00 8.99
N TYR A 163 -17.42 -7.56 10.19
CA TYR A 163 -16.31 -8.38 10.64
C TYR A 163 -16.77 -9.37 11.71
N THR A 164 -15.99 -10.43 11.87
CA THR A 164 -16.19 -11.42 12.93
C THR A 164 -14.97 -11.34 13.82
N ILE A 165 -15.11 -10.80 15.03
CA ILE A 165 -14.01 -10.72 16.00
C ILE A 165 -13.64 -12.15 16.38
N PRO A 166 -12.43 -12.63 16.05
CA PRO A 166 -12.05 -14.01 16.37
C PRO A 166 -11.51 -14.14 17.81
N TYR A 167 -11.24 -13.02 18.49
CA TYR A 167 -10.55 -12.99 19.78
C TYR A 167 -11.00 -11.80 20.63
N GLU A 168 -11.24 -12.02 21.92
CA GLU A 168 -11.71 -10.99 22.87
C GLU A 168 -10.75 -9.80 23.00
N ASN A 169 -9.43 -10.03 22.95
CA ASN A 169 -8.41 -9.00 23.13
C ASN A 169 -7.53 -8.84 21.86
N PHE A 170 -7.99 -8.04 20.90
CA PHE A 170 -7.20 -7.67 19.72
C PHE A 170 -6.67 -6.22 19.80
N LYS A 171 -5.41 -6.02 19.37
CA LYS A 171 -4.84 -4.67 19.22
C LYS A 171 -4.74 -4.33 17.73
N LEU A 172 -5.25 -3.16 17.38
CA LEU A 172 -5.21 -2.61 16.02
C LEU A 172 -3.79 -2.11 15.69
N GLY A 173 -3.23 -2.60 14.59
CA GLY A 173 -1.88 -2.29 14.11
C GLY A 173 -1.90 -1.65 12.72
N ARG A 174 -1.04 -2.13 11.80
CA ARG A 174 -1.09 -1.74 10.39
C ARG A 174 -2.33 -2.31 9.73
N ALA A 175 -2.91 -1.58 8.80
CA ALA A 175 -4.09 -1.98 8.04
C ALA A 175 -3.81 -1.94 6.53
N GLU A 176 -4.39 -2.86 5.77
CA GLU A 176 -4.28 -2.89 4.32
C GLU A 176 -5.67 -3.04 3.69
N ILE A 177 -6.15 -2.04 2.95
CA ILE A 177 -7.39 -2.15 2.20
C ILE A 177 -7.08 -2.79 0.83
N VAL A 178 -7.58 -4.00 0.58
CA VAL A 178 -7.29 -4.80 -0.62
C VAL A 178 -8.57 -5.10 -1.40
N LYS A 179 -8.49 -5.03 -2.73
CA LYS A 179 -9.55 -5.53 -3.62
C LYS A 179 -9.34 -7.04 -3.90
N LYS A 180 -10.16 -7.93 -3.33
CA LYS A 180 -10.16 -9.39 -3.58
C LYS A 180 -11.50 -9.84 -4.17
N LYS A 181 -11.52 -10.42 -5.38
CA LYS A 181 -12.70 -11.06 -6.00
C LYS A 181 -14.03 -10.27 -5.80
N ARG A 182 -14.02 -8.96 -6.12
CA ARG A 182 -15.13 -7.99 -5.94
C ARG A 182 -15.44 -7.53 -4.50
N LYS A 183 -14.69 -7.98 -3.49
CA LYS A 183 -14.82 -7.58 -2.08
C LYS A 183 -13.62 -6.73 -1.65
N MET A 184 -13.86 -5.69 -0.88
CA MET A 184 -12.79 -4.91 -0.25
C MET A 184 -12.57 -5.47 1.15
N VAL A 185 -11.32 -5.83 1.46
CA VAL A 185 -10.93 -6.39 2.76
C VAL A 185 -9.90 -5.50 3.42
N CYS A 186 -10.12 -5.11 4.67
CA CYS A 186 -9.08 -4.54 5.51
C CYS A 186 -8.38 -5.66 6.28
N ALA A 187 -7.07 -5.85 6.04
CA ALA A 187 -6.24 -6.83 6.73
C ALA A 187 -5.35 -6.16 7.76
N TYR A 188 -5.41 -6.65 9.00
CA TYR A 188 -4.56 -6.14 10.09
C TYR A 188 -3.29 -6.97 10.23
N LYS A 189 -2.14 -6.33 10.29
CA LYS A 189 -0.86 -6.98 10.61
C LYS A 189 -0.37 -6.47 11.97
N ARG A 190 -0.24 -7.39 12.92
CA ARG A 190 0.58 -7.21 14.13
C ARG A 190 2.06 -7.26 13.75
#